data_AF-A0AAU8KR43-F1
#
_entry.id   AF-A0AAU8KR43-F1
#
_cell.length_a   1.000
_cell.length_b   1.000
_cell.length_c   1.000
_cell.angle_alpha   90.00
_cell.angle_beta   90.00
_cell.angle_gamma   90.00
#
_symmetry.space_group_name_H-M   'P 1'
#
loop_
_entity.id
_entity.type
_entity.pdbx_description
1 polymer ?
#
loop_
_entity_poly.entity_id
_entity_poly.type
_entity_poly.pdbx_seq_one_letter_code
_entity_poly.pdbx_strand_id
1 'polypeptide(L)'
;MRNELAIALIGAGSALTGAVIGGTAAVVAASKTARSAYLGSLDSLRRTAQREVYAELLRAAHAYEAGTGAVLESAGFLLEGLLSEQEGLPRRHSSSQRSAFRRAISSAADPEPVAAAARQVELEGPSRVAAAARNVRAAAQQLSTTLNSIEDADEGFRPATSADLPREHFELLKSAISTFTETARKHLNHR
;
A
#
# COMPACT_ATOMS: atom_id res chain seq x y z
N MET A 1 -62.80 -17.51 25.10
CA MET A 1 -62.55 -16.65 23.94
C MET A 1 -61.10 -16.17 24.01
N ARG A 2 -60.35 -16.37 22.92
CA ARG A 2 -58.99 -15.83 22.70
C ARG A 2 -59.06 -14.32 22.51
N ASN A 3 -57.99 -13.64 22.93
CA ASN A 3 -57.37 -12.41 22.40
C ASN A 3 -55.94 -12.45 23.02
N GLU A 4 -54.82 -12.79 22.35
CA GLU A 4 -54.11 -12.06 21.27
C GLU A 4 -54.19 -10.54 21.49
N LEU A 5 -53.14 -9.72 21.64
CA LEU A 5 -51.73 -9.71 21.22
C LEU A 5 -51.05 -8.55 21.99
N ALA A 6 -49.74 -8.64 22.27
CA ALA A 6 -48.77 -7.55 22.03
C ALA A 6 -47.37 -7.94 22.54
N ILE A 7 -46.54 -8.37 21.59
CA ILE A 7 -45.08 -8.37 21.70
C ILE A 7 -44.59 -6.97 21.30
N ALA A 8 -43.67 -6.41 22.08
CA ALA A 8 -42.67 -5.43 21.65
C ALA A 8 -41.44 -5.72 22.54
N LEU A 9 -40.43 -6.49 22.13
CA LEU A 9 -39.41 -6.29 21.09
C LEU A 9 -38.93 -4.84 20.93
N ILE A 10 -37.58 -4.72 20.96
CA ILE A 10 -36.71 -3.58 20.67
C ILE A 10 -36.31 -2.80 21.96
N GLY A 11 -35.05 -2.75 22.39
CA GLY A 11 -33.80 -3.06 21.71
C GLY A 11 -32.71 -3.64 22.64
N ALA A 12 -32.04 -4.65 22.10
CA ALA A 12 -30.68 -5.13 22.39
C ALA A 12 -30.25 -5.16 23.88
N GLY A 13 -31.10 -5.73 24.72
CA GLY A 13 -30.71 -6.22 26.04
C GLY A 13 -30.07 -7.61 25.95
N SER A 14 -29.03 -7.78 26.76
CA SER A 14 -28.95 -8.88 27.73
C SER A 14 -29.25 -10.29 27.22
N ALA A 15 -28.23 -10.98 26.73
CA ALA A 15 -28.17 -12.44 26.72
C ALA A 15 -27.38 -12.94 27.95
N LEU A 16 -27.88 -12.62 29.14
CA LEU A 16 -27.55 -13.36 30.37
C LEU A 16 -28.88 -13.88 30.88
N THR A 17 -29.25 -15.11 30.52
CA THR A 17 -30.00 -16.06 31.36
C THR A 17 -30.18 -17.34 30.57
N GLY A 18 -29.55 -18.44 31.02
CA GLY A 18 -29.88 -19.76 30.52
C GLY A 18 -28.78 -20.81 30.70
N ALA A 19 -28.53 -21.23 31.96
CA ALA A 19 -28.21 -22.63 32.33
C ALA A 19 -27.73 -22.68 33.79
N VAL A 20 -28.67 -22.83 34.73
CA VAL A 20 -28.37 -23.41 36.04
C VAL A 20 -28.80 -24.87 35.95
N ILE A 21 -27.83 -25.78 36.11
CA ILE A 21 -27.88 -27.16 36.63
C ILE A 21 -26.74 -27.95 35.95
N GLY A 22 -25.67 -28.25 36.70
CA GLY A 22 -24.56 -29.13 36.29
C GLY A 22 -23.22 -28.73 36.90
N GLY A 23 -22.80 -29.41 37.97
CA GLY A 23 -21.65 -29.06 38.82
C GLY A 23 -20.30 -28.97 38.10
N THR A 24 -19.43 -28.10 38.64
CA THR A 24 -17.97 -27.86 38.44
C THR A 24 -17.35 -27.91 37.02
N ALA A 25 -17.78 -28.78 36.12
CA ALA A 25 -17.38 -28.81 34.71
C ALA A 25 -17.95 -27.61 33.91
N ALA A 26 -19.12 -27.09 34.27
CA ALA A 26 -19.75 -25.95 33.60
C ALA A 26 -18.99 -24.63 33.81
N VAL A 27 -18.30 -24.44 34.93
CA VAL A 27 -17.49 -23.22 35.20
C VAL A 27 -16.19 -23.23 34.39
N VAL A 28 -15.60 -24.40 34.16
CA VAL A 28 -14.43 -24.57 33.29
C VAL A 28 -14.83 -24.40 31.82
N ALA A 29 -16.01 -24.92 31.42
CA ALA A 29 -16.56 -24.71 30.09
C ALA A 29 -16.95 -23.24 29.87
N ALA A 30 -17.63 -22.59 30.80
CA ALA A 30 -18.03 -21.18 30.71
C ALA A 30 -16.83 -20.22 30.73
N SER A 31 -15.77 -20.52 31.49
CA SER A 31 -14.52 -19.75 31.45
C SER A 31 -13.74 -19.98 30.15
N LYS A 32 -13.72 -21.20 29.59
CA LYS A 32 -13.19 -21.44 28.24
C LYS A 32 -14.00 -20.75 27.16
N THR A 33 -15.33 -20.73 27.25
CA THR A 33 -16.21 -20.09 26.26
C THR A 33 -16.21 -18.57 26.38
N ALA A 34 -16.14 -18.01 27.59
CA ALA A 34 -15.96 -16.58 27.81
C ALA A 34 -14.57 -16.12 27.35
N ARG A 35 -13.53 -16.91 27.63
CA ARG A 35 -12.17 -16.66 27.14
C ARG A 35 -12.07 -16.85 25.63
N SER A 36 -12.78 -17.81 25.03
CA SER A 36 -12.81 -17.98 23.57
C SER A 36 -13.63 -16.91 22.86
N ALA A 37 -14.71 -16.40 23.47
CA ALA A 37 -15.47 -15.28 22.94
C ALA A 37 -14.67 -13.97 23.02
N TYR A 38 -13.94 -13.76 24.12
CA TYR A 38 -13.04 -12.62 24.30
C TYR A 38 -11.80 -12.70 23.39
N LEU A 39 -11.22 -13.89 23.22
CA LEU A 39 -10.12 -14.10 22.27
C LEU A 39 -10.59 -14.00 20.82
N GLY A 40 -11.81 -14.47 20.52
CA GLY A 40 -12.42 -14.36 19.20
C GLY A 40 -12.74 -12.92 18.79
N SER A 41 -13.15 -12.06 19.73
CA SER A 41 -13.34 -10.62 19.48
C SER A 41 -12.01 -9.88 19.34
N LEU A 42 -10.97 -10.27 20.08
CA LEU A 42 -9.63 -9.72 19.91
C LEU A 42 -9.00 -10.13 18.57
N ASP A 43 -9.17 -11.39 18.15
CA ASP A 43 -8.67 -11.86 16.86
C ASP A 43 -9.40 -11.20 15.68
N SER A 44 -10.71 -10.95 15.80
CA SER A 44 -11.46 -10.24 14.75
C SER A 44 -11.06 -8.77 14.65
N LEU A 45 -10.89 -8.07 15.79
CA LEU A 45 -10.38 -6.69 15.82
C LEU A 45 -8.98 -6.59 15.22
N ARG A 46 -8.08 -7.52 15.58
CA ARG A 46 -6.73 -7.58 15.02
C ARG A 46 -6.74 -7.79 13.51
N ARG A 47 -7.61 -8.68 13.00
CA ARG A 47 -7.75 -8.93 11.56
C ARG A 47 -8.27 -7.69 10.82
N THR A 48 -9.20 -6.94 11.41
CA THR A 48 -9.72 -5.70 10.81
C THR A 48 -8.64 -4.63 10.76
N ALA A 49 -7.93 -4.39 11.87
CA ALA A 49 -6.82 -3.44 11.90
C ALA A 49 -5.72 -3.80 10.89
N GLN A 50 -5.35 -5.07 10.78
CA GLN A 50 -4.37 -5.52 9.77
C GLN A 50 -4.84 -5.30 8.34
N ARG A 51 -6.13 -5.53 8.05
CA ARG A 51 -6.69 -5.27 6.72
C ARG A 51 -6.67 -3.79 6.36
N GLU A 52 -6.98 -2.92 7.31
CA GLU A 52 -6.94 -1.47 7.12
C GLU A 52 -5.52 -1.00 6.80
N VAL A 53 -4.53 -1.44 7.58
CA VAL A 53 -3.11 -1.11 7.38
C VAL A 53 -2.60 -1.61 6.02
N TYR A 54 -2.97 -2.82 5.59
CA TYR A 54 -2.59 -3.33 4.27
C TYR A 54 -3.30 -2.58 3.13
N ALA A 55 -4.57 -2.21 3.31
CA ALA A 55 -5.33 -1.45 2.33
C ALA A 55 -4.78 -0.04 2.16
N GLU A 56 -4.29 0.58 3.25
CA GLU A 56 -3.65 1.89 3.21
C GLU A 56 -2.36 1.87 2.38
N LEU A 57 -1.49 0.87 2.58
CA LEU A 57 -0.30 0.70 1.74
C LEU A 57 -0.66 0.47 0.27
N LEU A 58 -1.66 -0.38 -0.02
CA LEU A 58 -2.08 -0.61 -1.41
C LEU A 58 -2.63 0.66 -2.06
N ARG A 59 -3.42 1.45 -1.33
CA ARG A 59 -3.95 2.72 -1.82
C ARG A 59 -2.82 3.69 -2.14
N ALA A 60 -1.86 3.87 -1.23
CA ALA A 60 -0.72 4.74 -1.44
C ALA A 60 0.15 4.27 -2.62
N ALA A 61 0.44 2.97 -2.70
CA ALA A 61 1.27 2.40 -3.74
C ALA A 61 0.64 2.48 -5.14
N HIS A 62 -0.66 2.23 -5.26
CA HIS A 62 -1.37 2.39 -6.55
C HIS A 62 -1.55 3.85 -6.95
N ALA A 63 -1.73 4.77 -5.99
CA ALA A 63 -1.72 6.20 -6.28
C ALA A 63 -0.36 6.64 -6.83
N TYR A 64 0.73 6.17 -6.21
CA TYR A 64 2.10 6.43 -6.67
C TYR A 64 2.39 5.80 -8.04
N GLU A 65 1.96 4.55 -8.27
CA GLU A 65 2.03 3.88 -9.58
C GLU A 65 1.28 4.69 -10.65
N ALA A 66 0.05 5.11 -10.39
CA ALA A 66 -0.72 5.90 -11.35
C ALA A 66 -0.07 7.24 -11.66
N GLY A 67 0.40 7.95 -10.62
CA GLY A 67 1.05 9.26 -10.77
C GLY A 67 2.37 9.17 -11.54
N THR A 68 3.22 8.21 -11.20
CA THR A 68 4.51 8.00 -11.89
C THR A 68 4.33 7.45 -13.30
N GLY A 69 3.34 6.57 -13.52
CA GLY A 69 3.01 6.05 -14.84
C GLY A 69 2.58 7.14 -15.82
N ALA A 70 1.85 8.16 -15.34
CA ALA A 70 1.41 9.29 -16.17
C ALA A 70 2.55 10.19 -16.65
N VAL A 71 3.72 10.15 -16.00
CA VAL A 71 4.88 11.02 -16.33
C VAL A 71 6.03 10.27 -16.99
N LEU A 72 5.92 8.94 -17.21
CA LEU A 72 6.97 8.15 -17.86
C LEU A 72 7.30 8.62 -19.27
N GLU A 73 6.29 9.01 -20.05
CA GLU A 73 6.52 9.55 -21.40
C GLU A 73 7.26 10.89 -21.35
N SER A 74 6.90 11.74 -20.38
CA SER A 74 7.61 13.00 -20.14
C SER A 74 9.08 12.77 -19.73
N ALA A 75 9.34 11.76 -18.91
CA ALA A 75 10.70 11.33 -18.56
C ALA A 75 11.48 10.87 -19.81
N GLY A 76 10.84 10.10 -20.69
CA GLY A 76 11.40 9.69 -21.97
C GLY A 76 11.78 10.88 -22.87
N PHE A 77 10.91 11.89 -22.98
CA PHE A 77 11.21 13.10 -23.75
C PHE A 77 12.38 13.91 -23.18
N LEU A 78 12.53 13.96 -21.86
CA LEU A 78 13.70 14.61 -21.23
C LEU A 78 14.98 13.83 -21.54
N LEU A 79 14.97 12.51 -21.40
CA LEU A 79 16.11 11.64 -21.71
C LEU A 79 16.52 11.72 -23.19
N GLU A 80 15.55 11.65 -24.12
CA GLU A 80 15.82 11.81 -25.55
C GLU A 80 16.39 13.20 -25.88
N GLY A 81 15.90 14.25 -25.20
CA GLY A 81 16.43 15.60 -25.32
C GLY A 81 17.89 15.71 -24.90
N LEU A 82 18.27 15.08 -23.77
CA LEU A 82 19.65 15.04 -23.29
C LEU A 82 20.57 14.27 -24.24
N LEU A 83 20.12 13.11 -24.74
CA LEU A 83 20.88 12.31 -25.71
C LEU A 83 21.08 13.07 -27.03
N SER A 84 20.03 13.73 -27.53
CA SER A 84 20.11 14.56 -28.74
C SER A 84 21.11 15.71 -28.57
N GLU A 85 21.12 16.36 -27.40
CA GLU A 85 22.09 17.42 -27.10
C GLU A 85 23.53 16.92 -27.05
N GLN A 86 23.75 15.73 -26.48
CA GLN A 86 25.05 15.07 -26.45
C GLN A 86 25.56 14.75 -27.86
N GLU A 87 24.67 14.39 -28.78
CA GLU A 87 24.98 14.11 -30.19
C GLU A 87 25.06 15.37 -31.07
N GLY A 88 24.83 16.57 -30.50
CA GLY A 88 24.80 17.83 -31.25
C GLY A 88 23.59 17.99 -32.16
N LEU A 89 22.54 17.19 -31.94
CA LEU A 89 21.30 17.22 -32.70
C LEU A 89 20.34 18.31 -32.18
N PRO A 90 19.48 18.86 -33.06
CA PRO A 90 18.49 19.84 -32.66
C PRO A 90 17.49 19.24 -31.67
N ARG A 91 17.19 20.00 -30.61
CA ARG A 91 16.21 19.61 -29.59
C ARG A 91 14.81 19.62 -30.18
N ARG A 92 14.03 18.57 -29.91
CA ARG A 92 12.62 18.46 -30.32
C ARG A 92 11.66 19.32 -29.49
N HIS A 93 11.98 19.55 -28.22
CA HIS A 93 11.13 20.25 -27.27
C HIS A 93 11.71 21.60 -26.83
N SER A 94 10.82 22.58 -26.63
CA SER A 94 11.20 23.91 -26.14
C SER A 94 11.61 23.88 -24.66
N SER A 95 12.30 24.93 -24.20
CA SER A 95 12.68 25.09 -22.79
C SER A 95 11.46 25.15 -21.85
N SER A 96 10.35 25.74 -22.31
CA SER A 96 9.11 25.81 -21.54
C SER A 96 8.44 24.45 -21.40
N GLN A 97 8.42 23.62 -22.45
CA GLN A 97 7.90 22.26 -22.41
C GLN A 97 8.72 21.37 -21.46
N ARG A 98 10.06 21.44 -21.53
CA ARG A 98 10.93 20.70 -20.60
C ARG A 98 10.72 21.10 -19.15
N SER A 99 10.55 22.40 -18.90
CA SER A 99 10.25 22.89 -17.55
C SER A 99 8.87 22.41 -17.06
N ALA A 100 7.91 22.17 -17.95
CA ALA A 100 6.64 21.54 -17.60
C ALA A 100 6.83 20.05 -17.28
N PHE A 101 7.57 19.30 -18.10
CA PHE A 101 7.89 17.89 -17.84
C PHE A 101 8.61 17.71 -16.51
N ARG A 102 9.64 18.51 -16.22
CA ARG A 102 10.34 18.49 -14.91
C ARG A 102 9.37 18.66 -13.75
N ARG A 103 8.53 19.69 -13.79
CA ARG A 103 7.57 19.94 -12.71
C ARG A 103 6.58 18.79 -12.53
N ALA A 104 6.09 18.22 -13.63
CA ALA A 104 5.20 17.07 -13.58
C ALA A 104 5.90 15.85 -12.94
N ILE A 105 7.13 15.56 -13.35
CA ILE A 105 7.94 14.46 -12.82
C ILE A 105 8.22 14.66 -11.33
N SER A 106 8.76 15.81 -10.93
CA SER A 106 9.07 16.09 -9.52
C SER A 106 7.82 16.05 -8.63
N SER A 107 6.67 16.49 -9.14
CA SER A 107 5.40 16.40 -8.41
C SER A 107 4.88 14.97 -8.27
N ALA A 108 5.14 14.09 -9.24
CA ALA A 108 4.68 12.71 -9.23
C ALA A 108 5.65 11.76 -8.50
N ALA A 109 6.93 12.12 -8.44
CA ALA A 109 8.01 11.31 -7.89
C ALA A 109 8.17 11.43 -6.37
N ASP A 110 7.13 11.78 -5.62
CA ASP A 110 7.14 11.80 -4.14
C ASP A 110 6.81 10.41 -3.56
N PRO A 111 7.79 9.68 -2.98
CA PRO A 111 7.57 8.34 -2.44
C PRO A 111 7.07 8.36 -0.99
N GLU A 112 7.00 9.50 -0.31
CA GLU A 112 6.72 9.56 1.14
C GLU A 112 5.39 8.94 1.56
N PRO A 113 4.26 9.13 0.84
CA PRO A 113 3.01 8.46 1.19
C PRO A 113 3.13 6.93 1.21
N VAL A 114 3.89 6.34 0.27
CA VAL A 114 4.17 4.91 0.22
C VAL A 114 5.08 4.51 1.40
N ALA A 115 6.10 5.31 1.68
CA ALA A 115 7.02 5.05 2.78
C ALA A 115 6.32 5.08 4.15
N ALA A 116 5.43 6.05 4.38
CA ALA A 116 4.64 6.16 5.60
C ALA A 116 3.74 4.93 5.81
N ALA A 117 2.96 4.55 4.79
CA ALA A 117 2.08 3.38 4.89
C ALA A 117 2.88 2.08 5.04
N ALA A 118 4.03 1.94 4.38
CA ALA A 118 4.90 0.77 4.53
C ALA A 118 5.44 0.65 5.95
N ARG A 119 5.87 1.76 6.58
CA ARG A 119 6.31 1.78 7.98
C ARG A 119 5.21 1.27 8.93
N GLN A 120 3.95 1.61 8.69
CA GLN A 120 2.83 1.12 9.49
C GLN A 120 2.61 -0.39 9.33
N VAL A 121 2.72 -0.91 8.10
CA VAL A 121 2.68 -2.36 7.85
C VAL A 121 3.85 -3.09 8.50
N GLU A 122 5.03 -2.48 8.54
CA GLU A 122 6.20 -3.05 9.22
C GLU A 122 6.02 -3.19 10.73
N LEU A 123 5.25 -2.29 11.35
CA LEU A 123 4.93 -2.33 12.78
C LEU A 123 3.87 -3.38 13.12
N GLU A 124 2.81 -3.47 12.32
CA GLU A 124 1.60 -4.27 12.63
C GLU A 124 1.60 -5.66 11.98
N GLY A 125 2.38 -5.82 10.91
CA GLY A 125 2.39 -6.99 10.04
C GLY A 125 3.32 -8.11 10.55
N PRO A 126 3.01 -9.38 10.21
CA PRO A 126 3.95 -10.47 10.40
C PRO A 126 5.20 -10.26 9.52
N SER A 127 6.33 -10.88 9.89
CA SER A 127 7.64 -10.66 9.26
C SER A 127 7.64 -10.78 7.73
N ARG A 128 6.88 -11.73 7.15
CA ARG A 128 6.78 -11.91 5.69
C ARG A 128 6.04 -10.77 4.99
N VAL A 129 4.95 -10.27 5.60
CA VAL A 129 4.18 -9.14 5.04
C VAL A 129 4.95 -7.84 5.21
N ALA A 130 5.60 -7.64 6.36
CA ALA A 130 6.50 -6.52 6.60
C ALA A 130 7.67 -6.49 5.61
N ALA A 131 8.27 -7.64 5.30
CA ALA A 131 9.32 -7.74 4.28
C ALA A 131 8.81 -7.35 2.87
N ALA A 132 7.61 -7.80 2.50
CA ALA A 132 7.02 -7.40 1.23
C ALA A 132 6.69 -5.90 1.18
N ALA A 133 6.22 -5.30 2.28
CA ALA A 133 6.01 -3.85 2.38
C ALA A 133 7.30 -3.05 2.23
N ARG A 134 8.41 -3.51 2.84
CA ARG A 134 9.74 -2.92 2.63
C ARG A 134 10.16 -2.92 1.16
N ASN A 135 9.87 -4.00 0.43
CA ASN A 135 10.20 -4.08 -0.99
C ASN A 135 9.39 -3.07 -1.82
N VAL A 136 8.10 -2.84 -1.49
CA VAL A 136 7.29 -1.79 -2.13
C VAL A 136 7.89 -0.41 -1.88
N ARG A 137 8.26 -0.10 -0.63
CA ARG A 137 8.94 1.17 -0.29
C ARG A 137 10.25 1.33 -1.03
N ALA A 138 11.10 0.29 -1.06
CA ALA A 138 12.39 0.33 -1.74
C ALA A 138 12.23 0.59 -3.25
N ALA A 139 11.29 -0.09 -3.90
CA ALA A 139 11.01 0.12 -5.32
C ALA A 139 10.48 1.55 -5.59
N ALA A 140 9.60 2.07 -4.73
CA ALA A 140 9.10 3.44 -4.85
C ALA A 140 10.22 4.48 -4.71
N GLN A 141 11.11 4.29 -3.73
CA GLN A 141 12.28 5.16 -3.51
C GLN A 141 13.26 5.12 -4.69
N GLN A 142 13.50 3.93 -5.23
CA GLN A 142 14.38 3.73 -6.37
C GLN A 142 13.82 4.42 -7.62
N LEU A 143 12.52 4.28 -7.89
CA LEU A 143 11.86 5.01 -8.97
C LEU A 143 11.90 6.53 -8.76
N SER A 144 11.64 7.02 -7.54
CA SER A 144 11.72 8.44 -7.21
C SER A 144 13.11 9.01 -7.49
N THR A 145 14.14 8.30 -7.03
CA THR A 145 15.54 8.70 -7.24
C THR A 145 15.86 8.80 -8.73
N THR A 146 15.50 7.77 -9.50
CA THR A 146 15.71 7.71 -10.95
C THR A 146 14.97 8.81 -11.71
N LEU A 147 13.73 9.10 -11.33
CA LEU A 147 12.94 10.16 -11.97
C LEU A 147 13.50 11.55 -11.67
N ASN A 148 13.96 11.78 -10.43
CA ASN A 148 14.53 13.06 -10.04
C ASN A 148 15.97 13.26 -10.53
N SER A 149 16.71 12.19 -10.84
CA SER A 149 18.09 12.26 -11.35
C SER A 149 18.22 12.43 -12.86
N ILE A 150 17.11 12.50 -13.62
CA ILE A 150 17.14 12.53 -15.10
C ILE A 150 17.99 13.71 -15.62
N GLU A 151 17.84 14.90 -15.03
CA GLU A 151 18.52 16.12 -15.48
C GLU A 151 19.51 16.65 -14.42
N ASP A 152 20.04 15.80 -13.53
CA ASP A 152 20.87 16.26 -12.41
C ASP A 152 22.04 17.13 -12.91
N ALA A 153 22.08 18.36 -12.41
CA ALA A 153 22.63 19.52 -13.14
C ALA A 153 24.16 19.67 -13.05
N ASP A 154 24.83 18.80 -12.30
CA ASP A 154 26.24 18.98 -11.92
C ASP A 154 27.25 18.35 -12.91
N GLU A 155 26.84 17.40 -13.75
CA GLU A 155 27.72 16.80 -14.76
C GLU A 155 27.16 17.05 -16.18
N GLY A 156 27.80 17.98 -16.88
CA GLY A 156 27.34 18.52 -18.16
C GLY A 156 26.73 17.50 -19.11
N PHE A 157 25.48 17.76 -19.51
CA PHE A 157 24.76 17.18 -20.65
C PHE A 157 24.79 15.64 -20.80
N ARG A 158 25.16 14.89 -19.77
CA ARG A 158 25.03 13.44 -19.76
C ARG A 158 23.78 13.08 -18.97
N PRO A 159 22.87 12.26 -19.53
CA PRO A 159 21.83 11.68 -18.71
C PRO A 159 22.50 10.83 -17.62
N ALA A 160 22.27 11.15 -16.35
CA ALA A 160 22.79 10.37 -15.22
C ALA A 160 22.16 8.96 -15.14
N THR A 161 21.23 8.65 -16.05
CA THR A 161 20.34 7.50 -16.02
C THR A 161 20.14 7.00 -17.46
N SER A 162 20.33 5.70 -17.70
CA SER A 162 20.00 5.06 -18.98
C SER A 162 18.52 5.27 -19.35
N ALA A 163 18.23 5.36 -20.65
CA ALA A 163 16.88 5.68 -21.16
C ALA A 163 15.79 4.69 -20.67
N ASP A 164 16.16 3.42 -20.45
CA ASP A 164 15.24 2.37 -20.06
C ASP A 164 14.98 2.30 -18.55
N LEU A 165 15.87 2.87 -17.72
CA LEU A 165 15.82 2.72 -16.26
C LEU A 165 14.52 3.21 -15.61
N PRO A 166 13.93 4.37 -16.00
CA PRO A 166 12.64 4.78 -15.43
C PRO A 166 11.54 3.74 -15.66
N ARG A 167 11.52 3.10 -16.84
CA ARG A 167 10.54 2.07 -17.17
C ARG A 167 10.81 0.79 -16.40
N GLU A 168 12.07 0.36 -16.30
CA GLU A 168 12.46 -0.81 -15.52
C GLU A 168 12.07 -0.67 -14.04
N HIS A 169 12.40 0.47 -13.42
CA HIS A 169 12.06 0.74 -12.03
C HIS A 169 10.55 0.85 -11.80
N PHE A 170 9.80 1.36 -12.79
CA PHE A 170 8.35 1.34 -12.75
C PHE A 170 7.77 -0.08 -12.75
N GLU A 171 8.29 -0.98 -13.59
CA GLU A 171 7.86 -2.38 -13.60
C GLU A 171 8.28 -3.12 -12.31
N LEU A 172 9.44 -2.78 -11.72
CA LEU A 172 9.83 -3.29 -10.40
C LEU A 172 8.85 -2.88 -9.30
N LEU A 173 8.37 -1.63 -9.30
CA LEU A 173 7.33 -1.16 -8.38
C LEU A 173 6.05 -1.99 -8.53
N LYS A 174 5.57 -2.17 -9.76
CA LYS A 174 4.38 -3.00 -10.03
C LYS A 174 4.53 -4.43 -9.54
N SER A 175 5.69 -5.03 -9.79
CA SER A 175 6.02 -6.38 -9.31
C SER A 175 6.01 -6.46 -7.78
N ALA A 176 6.57 -5.45 -7.10
CA ALA A 176 6.57 -5.38 -5.64
C ALA A 176 5.15 -5.25 -5.06
N ILE A 177 4.29 -4.41 -5.67
CA ILE A 177 2.88 -4.25 -5.26
C ILE A 177 2.11 -5.57 -5.40
N SER A 178 2.29 -6.27 -6.54
CA SER A 178 1.68 -7.58 -6.78
C SER A 178 2.12 -8.61 -5.74
N THR A 179 3.43 -8.68 -5.47
CA THR A 179 4.01 -9.58 -4.46
C THR A 179 3.47 -9.29 -3.06
N PHE A 180 3.36 -8.01 -2.69
CA PHE A 180 2.76 -7.61 -1.42
C PHE A 180 1.30 -8.06 -1.31
N THR A 181 0.50 -7.80 -2.36
CA THR A 181 -0.90 -8.20 -2.43
C THR A 181 -1.07 -9.70 -2.24
N GLU A 182 -0.27 -10.51 -2.94
CA GLU A 182 -0.33 -11.95 -2.84
C GLU A 182 0.06 -12.44 -1.44
N THR A 183 1.13 -11.86 -0.87
CA THR A 183 1.62 -12.21 0.47
C THR A 183 0.61 -11.85 1.56
N ALA A 184 0.01 -10.66 1.48
CA ALA A 184 -1.03 -10.22 2.39
C ALA A 184 -2.29 -11.10 2.29
N ARG A 185 -2.74 -11.42 1.07
CA ARG A 185 -3.87 -12.33 0.82
C ARG A 185 -3.63 -13.71 1.41
N LYS A 186 -2.46 -14.32 1.17
CA LYS A 186 -2.09 -15.62 1.74
C LYS A 186 -2.12 -15.57 3.27
N HIS A 187 -1.63 -14.48 3.86
CA HIS A 187 -1.62 -14.33 5.32
C HIS A 187 -3.04 -14.24 5.92
N LEU A 188 -3.93 -13.46 5.28
CA LEU A 188 -5.31 -13.28 5.77
C LEU A 188 -6.18 -14.52 5.60
N ASN A 189 -5.87 -15.40 4.64
CA ASN A 189 -6.66 -16.59 4.31
C ASN A 189 -6.16 -17.90 4.94
N HIS A 190 -4.91 -17.97 5.41
CA HIS A 190 -4.31 -19.19 5.97
C HIS A 190 -4.07 -19.13 7.49
N ARG A 191 -4.82 -18.31 8.24
CA ARG A 191 -4.75 -18.23 9.70
C ARG A 191 -6.08 -18.47 10.38
#